data_AF-A0A6I0E8L4-F1
#
_entry.id   AF-A0A6I0E8L4-F1
#
_cell.length_a   1.000
_cell.length_b   1.000
_cell.length_c   1.000
_cell.angle_alpha   90.00
_cell.angle_beta   90.00
_cell.angle_gamma   90.00
#
_symmetry.space_group_name_H-M   'P 1'
#
loop_
_entity.id
_entity.type
_entity.pdbx_description
1 polymer ?
#
loop_
_entity_poly.entity_id
_entity_poly.type
_entity_poly.pdbx_seq_one_letter_code
_entity_poly.pdbx_strand_id
1 'polypeptide(L)'
;MSKAEYEACQAREEATFKAAIQGISVRALRAGIANVDYRAAVGDQWRRIGMDEIVDKRVDLAVEEVRRETSWANLLQSLASQQKAQELATAVAERVYRSDAIKAALEQLAVGVGSEVGKQMEFATADAAEPALACLKAFVGARYGETAARAVIGDAGKDIAIDPSKGAAEMSPGAVLRESSGGIAGAAVLMMRRQLANMTARVGQRIVGSVLARLVSVVAGGIGLVLIAKDIWDLRNGVLPIVATEMKSKENKDKVKEELARTFSEQISGHIQEIGATTADRIIEIWRDFRSAHAEALGLAERNEKFKTFLDSLAPAALPRLDEVVALILADEGEAGLLRRLEDGTLGTAVNALPAPAMEIAREMRSIDAGLKWSALAGDNLPKVVELSLYRRTTPEQLSRASLQRLLALDDQLAIVRLAAIDRGARDTLFELRDADLKTLARSLTEDELSSLSRYLTGLQKEPRERVLQAIAANPAKIHALASDRVREAVVASADQSAAVSMMLRTGATFDPTAISEDVRLVVDGRVSPILLWEKHPALIVAALLLALIVLLLLHRLLFAHPRRRAAA
;
A
#
# COMPACT_ATOMS: atom_id res chain seq x y z
N MET A 1 -0.84 -19.94 -26.96
CA MET A 1 -2.30 -19.76 -26.83
C MET A 1 -2.91 -19.69 -28.23
N SER A 2 -4.01 -20.41 -28.48
CA SER A 2 -4.77 -20.39 -29.73
C SER A 2 -5.76 -19.22 -29.78
N LYS A 3 -6.28 -18.89 -30.97
CA LYS A 3 -7.28 -17.83 -31.15
C LYS A 3 -8.55 -18.06 -30.32
N ALA A 4 -9.05 -19.30 -30.28
CA ALA A 4 -10.24 -19.65 -29.51
C ALA A 4 -10.03 -19.52 -27.99
N GLU A 5 -8.82 -19.80 -27.50
CA GLU A 5 -8.48 -19.59 -26.08
C GLU A 5 -8.44 -18.10 -25.74
N TYR A 6 -7.88 -17.27 -26.62
CA TYR A 6 -7.87 -15.82 -26.44
C TYR A 6 -9.29 -15.23 -26.41
N GLU A 7 -10.17 -15.69 -27.31
CA GLU A 7 -11.58 -15.28 -27.34
C GLU A 7 -12.33 -15.71 -26.06
N ALA A 8 -12.06 -16.91 -25.53
CA ALA A 8 -12.63 -17.36 -24.27
C ALA A 8 -12.19 -16.50 -23.07
N CYS A 9 -10.99 -15.93 -23.12
CA CYS A 9 -10.47 -15.02 -22.11
C CYS A 9 -11.10 -13.62 -22.16
N GLN A 10 -11.68 -13.21 -23.29
CA GLN A 10 -12.42 -11.95 -23.42
C GLN A 10 -13.84 -12.02 -22.83
N ALA A 11 -14.13 -13.02 -22.00
CA ALA A 11 -15.42 -13.18 -21.37
C ALA A 11 -15.80 -11.93 -20.53
N ARG A 12 -17.09 -11.59 -20.52
CA ARG A 12 -17.61 -10.52 -19.64
C ARG A 12 -17.77 -10.98 -18.19
N GLU A 13 -18.01 -12.28 -18.00
CA GLU A 13 -18.30 -12.88 -16.71
C GLU A 13 -17.06 -13.55 -16.12
N GLU A 14 -16.86 -13.33 -14.83
CA GLU A 14 -15.72 -13.86 -14.08
C GLU A 14 -15.73 -15.40 -14.01
N ALA A 15 -16.90 -16.03 -13.99
CA ALA A 15 -17.03 -17.50 -13.98
C ALA A 15 -16.45 -18.12 -15.27
N THR A 16 -16.75 -17.52 -16.42
CA THR A 16 -16.23 -17.96 -17.72
C THR A 16 -14.73 -17.70 -17.83
N PHE A 17 -14.25 -16.57 -17.31
CA PHE A 17 -12.83 -16.28 -17.20
C PHE A 17 -12.08 -17.31 -16.33
N LYS A 18 -12.63 -17.66 -15.15
CA LYS A 18 -12.09 -18.71 -14.27
C LYS A 18 -11.97 -20.04 -15.02
N ALA A 19 -13.03 -20.44 -15.75
CA ALA A 19 -13.02 -21.68 -16.52
C ALA A 19 -11.95 -21.68 -17.64
N ALA A 20 -11.73 -20.54 -18.30
CA ALA A 20 -10.69 -20.39 -19.32
C ALA A 20 -9.29 -20.56 -18.73
N ILE A 21 -8.99 -19.89 -17.60
CA ILE A 21 -7.72 -20.02 -16.88
C ILE A 21 -7.50 -21.46 -16.41
N GLN A 22 -8.51 -22.09 -15.80
CA GLN A 22 -8.43 -23.48 -15.38
C GLN A 22 -8.09 -24.39 -16.56
N GLY A 23 -8.73 -24.19 -17.72
CA GLY A 23 -8.42 -24.95 -18.93
C GLY A 23 -6.98 -24.80 -19.39
N ILE A 24 -6.43 -23.58 -19.33
CA ILE A 24 -5.02 -23.30 -19.65
C ILE A 24 -4.10 -24.05 -18.68
N SER A 25 -4.33 -23.92 -17.37
CA SER A 25 -3.52 -24.57 -16.34
C SER A 25 -3.55 -26.10 -16.46
N VAL A 26 -4.74 -26.69 -16.65
CA VAL A 26 -4.88 -28.14 -16.83
C VAL A 26 -4.13 -28.65 -18.05
N ARG A 27 -4.17 -27.92 -19.18
CA ARG A 27 -3.44 -28.32 -20.40
C ARG A 27 -1.94 -28.28 -20.19
N ALA A 28 -1.43 -27.21 -19.57
CA ALA A 28 0.00 -27.07 -19.28
C ALA A 28 0.48 -28.16 -18.31
N LEU A 29 -0.27 -28.42 -17.24
CA LEU A 29 0.04 -29.49 -16.28
C LEU A 29 0.02 -30.87 -16.94
N ARG A 30 -0.97 -31.16 -17.79
CA ARG A 30 -1.03 -32.41 -18.57
C ARG A 30 0.18 -32.58 -19.48
N ALA A 31 0.58 -31.53 -20.18
CA ALA A 31 1.75 -31.56 -21.05
C ALA A 31 3.04 -31.79 -20.25
N GLY A 32 3.17 -31.12 -19.11
CA GLY A 32 4.34 -31.23 -18.23
C GLY A 32 4.53 -32.61 -17.64
N ILE A 33 3.45 -33.30 -17.25
CA ILE A 33 3.55 -34.66 -16.70
C ILE A 33 3.59 -35.76 -17.76
N ALA A 34 3.33 -35.45 -19.04
CA ALA A 34 3.24 -36.45 -20.10
C ALA A 34 4.56 -37.21 -20.32
N ASN A 35 5.70 -36.57 -20.03
CA ASN A 35 7.03 -37.12 -20.21
C ASN A 35 7.64 -37.67 -18.90
N VAL A 36 6.87 -37.74 -17.81
CA VAL A 36 7.37 -38.23 -16.52
C VAL A 36 7.53 -39.74 -16.57
N ASP A 37 8.78 -40.21 -16.42
CA ASP A 37 9.06 -41.64 -16.22
C ASP A 37 8.85 -42.02 -14.75
N TYR A 38 7.60 -42.36 -14.41
CA TYR A 38 7.22 -42.83 -13.08
C TYR A 38 7.98 -44.09 -12.67
N ARG A 39 8.39 -44.94 -13.62
CA ARG A 39 9.12 -46.17 -13.33
C ARG A 39 10.55 -45.86 -12.93
N ALA A 40 11.21 -44.95 -13.63
CA ALA A 40 12.53 -44.45 -13.25
C ALA A 40 12.49 -43.75 -11.88
N ALA A 41 11.50 -42.87 -11.66
CA ALA A 41 11.35 -42.15 -10.39
C ALA A 41 11.15 -43.10 -9.19
N VAL A 42 10.28 -44.11 -9.33
CA VAL A 42 10.09 -45.14 -8.31
C VAL A 42 11.37 -45.97 -8.14
N GLY A 43 12.03 -46.36 -9.22
CA GLY A 43 13.26 -47.15 -9.17
C GLY A 43 14.42 -46.44 -8.47
N ASP A 44 14.59 -45.14 -8.72
CA ASP A 44 15.61 -44.31 -8.08
C ASP A 44 15.33 -44.17 -6.58
N GLN A 45 14.08 -43.85 -6.22
CA GLN A 45 13.72 -43.70 -4.81
C GLN A 45 13.74 -45.03 -4.06
N TRP A 46 13.33 -46.12 -4.70
CA TRP A 46 13.43 -47.48 -4.17
C TRP A 46 14.86 -47.86 -3.78
N ARG A 47 15.83 -47.49 -4.63
CA ARG A 47 17.26 -47.68 -4.33
C ARG A 47 17.73 -46.77 -3.19
N ARG A 48 17.34 -45.50 -3.19
CA ARG A 48 17.75 -44.52 -2.17
C ARG A 48 17.32 -44.91 -0.76
N ILE A 49 16.10 -45.44 -0.60
CA ILE A 49 15.58 -45.84 0.72
C ILE A 49 16.01 -47.25 1.15
N GLY A 50 16.75 -47.99 0.31
CA GLY A 50 17.16 -49.36 0.61
C GLY A 50 15.98 -50.36 0.67
N MET A 51 14.94 -50.14 -0.14
CA MET A 51 13.69 -50.91 -0.07
C MET A 51 13.90 -52.41 -0.29
N ASP A 52 14.91 -52.81 -1.07
CA ASP A 52 15.27 -54.22 -1.26
C ASP A 52 15.58 -54.92 0.07
N GLU A 53 16.38 -54.30 0.93
CA GLU A 53 16.76 -54.85 2.23
C GLU A 53 15.58 -54.87 3.20
N ILE A 54 14.73 -53.83 3.15
CA ILE A 54 13.52 -53.75 3.98
C ILE A 54 12.56 -54.88 3.61
N VAL A 55 12.31 -55.10 2.31
CA VAL A 55 11.46 -56.20 1.83
C VAL A 55 12.06 -57.54 2.24
N ASP A 56 13.35 -57.76 2.03
CA ASP A 56 13.97 -59.07 2.30
C ASP A 56 13.91 -59.42 3.79
N LYS A 57 14.23 -58.48 4.69
CA LYS A 57 14.10 -58.68 6.14
C LYS A 57 12.66 -58.95 6.56
N ARG A 58 11.69 -58.25 5.95
CA ARG A 58 10.28 -58.43 6.31
C ARG A 58 9.72 -59.75 5.79
N VAL A 59 10.17 -60.22 4.63
CA VAL A 59 9.85 -61.56 4.14
C VAL A 59 10.35 -62.63 5.09
N ASP A 60 11.59 -62.53 5.60
CA ASP A 60 12.12 -63.51 6.56
C ASP A 60 11.32 -63.54 7.86
N LEU A 61 11.01 -62.37 8.41
CA LEU A 61 10.21 -62.26 9.64
C LEU A 61 8.80 -62.84 9.44
N ALA A 62 8.14 -62.52 8.33
CA ALA A 62 6.79 -62.99 8.04
C ALA A 62 6.74 -64.50 7.77
N VAL A 63 7.75 -65.04 7.09
CA VAL A 63 7.87 -66.50 6.85
C VAL A 63 8.04 -67.24 8.17
N GLU A 64 8.89 -66.74 9.06
CA GLU A 64 9.13 -67.37 10.36
C GLU A 64 7.91 -67.24 11.29
N GLU A 65 7.18 -66.12 11.25
CA GLU A 65 5.92 -65.94 11.98
C GLU A 65 4.84 -66.91 11.50
N VAL A 66 4.58 -66.96 10.18
CA VAL A 66 3.61 -67.90 9.59
C VAL A 66 4.01 -69.35 9.87
N ARG A 67 5.30 -69.66 9.86
CA ARG A 67 5.81 -70.99 10.17
C ARG A 67 5.53 -71.39 11.62
N ARG A 68 5.70 -70.49 12.59
CA ARG A 68 5.41 -70.78 14.01
C ARG A 68 3.91 -70.95 14.27
N GLU A 69 3.07 -70.23 13.52
CA GLU A 69 1.61 -70.27 13.66
C GLU A 69 0.96 -71.42 12.89
N THR A 70 1.65 -71.97 11.89
CA THR A 70 1.12 -73.06 11.04
C THR A 70 1.59 -74.42 11.55
N SER A 71 0.64 -75.33 11.83
CA SER A 71 0.97 -76.71 12.21
C SER A 71 1.78 -77.43 11.13
N TRP A 72 2.70 -78.31 11.54
CA TRP A 72 3.55 -79.08 10.63
C TRP A 72 2.79 -79.85 9.54
N ALA A 73 1.64 -80.44 9.87
CA ALA A 73 0.79 -81.15 8.90
C ALA A 73 0.30 -80.22 7.77
N ASN A 74 -0.11 -79.00 8.11
CA ASN A 74 -0.53 -77.98 7.15
C ASN A 74 0.63 -77.45 6.30
N LEU A 75 1.84 -77.38 6.86
CA LEU A 75 3.05 -77.03 6.09
C LEU A 75 3.36 -78.12 5.04
N LEU A 76 3.32 -79.40 5.40
CA LEU A 76 3.51 -80.47 4.42
C LEU A 76 2.39 -80.53 3.39
N GLN A 77 1.13 -80.32 3.81
CA GLN A 77 -0.01 -80.29 2.89
C GLN A 77 0.14 -79.17 1.84
N SER A 78 0.79 -78.05 2.17
CA SER A 78 1.05 -76.97 1.22
C SER A 78 1.96 -77.38 0.04
N LEU A 79 2.72 -78.47 0.15
CA LEU A 79 3.53 -78.97 -0.96
C LEU A 79 2.70 -79.76 -1.99
N ALA A 80 1.55 -80.31 -1.58
CA ALA A 80 0.69 -81.13 -2.43
C ALA A 80 -0.65 -80.46 -2.78
N SER A 81 -1.02 -79.39 -2.07
CA SER A 81 -2.26 -78.65 -2.27
C SER A 81 -1.98 -77.21 -2.69
N GLN A 82 -2.34 -76.87 -3.93
CA GLN A 82 -2.26 -75.50 -4.45
C GLN A 82 -3.06 -74.51 -3.60
N GLN A 83 -4.23 -74.91 -3.11
CA GLN A 83 -5.07 -74.09 -2.24
C GLN A 83 -4.35 -73.75 -0.92
N LYS A 84 -3.73 -74.76 -0.28
CA LYS A 84 -3.02 -74.53 0.98
C LYS A 84 -1.73 -73.72 0.78
N ALA A 85 -1.06 -73.93 -0.35
CA ALA A 85 0.11 -73.14 -0.74
C ALA A 85 -0.24 -71.66 -0.97
N GLN A 86 -1.37 -71.39 -1.62
CA GLN A 86 -1.89 -70.05 -1.84
C GLN A 86 -2.29 -69.37 -0.52
N GLU A 87 -2.92 -70.10 0.40
CA GLU A 87 -3.28 -69.58 1.73
C GLU A 87 -2.04 -69.11 2.50
N LEU A 88 -0.97 -69.93 2.54
CA LEU A 88 0.27 -69.58 3.21
C LEU A 88 1.02 -68.44 2.51
N ALA A 89 1.05 -68.43 1.18
CA ALA A 89 1.62 -67.32 0.41
C ALA A 89 0.86 -66.00 0.67
N THR A 90 -0.47 -66.07 0.79
CA THR A 90 -1.32 -64.93 1.16
C THR A 90 -1.00 -64.44 2.56
N ALA A 91 -0.91 -65.35 3.53
CA ALA A 91 -0.57 -65.05 4.91
C ALA A 91 0.79 -64.35 5.05
N VAL A 92 1.81 -64.81 4.29
CA VAL A 92 3.14 -64.18 4.27
C VAL A 92 3.08 -62.81 3.59
N ALA A 93 2.49 -62.70 2.40
CA ALA A 93 2.41 -61.45 1.66
C ALA A 93 1.66 -60.35 2.43
N GLU A 94 0.54 -60.70 3.07
CA GLU A 94 -0.21 -59.74 3.90
C GLU A 94 0.63 -59.24 5.07
N ARG A 95 1.34 -60.11 5.78
CA ARG A 95 2.22 -59.70 6.90
C ARG A 95 3.38 -58.82 6.44
N VAL A 96 3.99 -59.12 5.29
CA VAL A 96 5.07 -58.31 4.71
C VAL A 96 4.55 -56.91 4.36
N TYR A 97 3.57 -56.82 3.46
CA TYR A 97 3.15 -55.53 2.89
C TYR A 97 2.23 -54.70 3.79
N ARG A 98 1.66 -55.31 4.85
CA ARG A 98 0.95 -54.56 5.90
C ARG A 98 1.83 -54.24 7.11
N SER A 99 3.10 -54.64 7.13
CA SER A 99 4.02 -54.29 8.22
C SER A 99 4.27 -52.78 8.28
N ASP A 100 4.46 -52.26 9.49
CA ASP A 100 4.67 -50.82 9.68
C ASP A 100 5.98 -50.33 9.05
N ALA A 101 6.99 -51.18 8.93
CA ALA A 101 8.21 -50.82 8.20
C ALA A 101 8.00 -50.69 6.69
N ILE A 102 7.19 -51.56 6.08
CA ILE A 102 6.84 -51.40 4.67
C ILE A 102 5.94 -50.18 4.47
N LYS A 103 4.98 -49.92 5.37
CA LYS A 103 4.18 -48.68 5.31
C LYS A 103 5.07 -47.43 5.37
N ALA A 104 5.96 -47.36 6.35
CA ALA A 104 6.88 -46.23 6.50
C ALA A 104 7.81 -46.07 5.28
N ALA A 105 8.31 -47.18 4.72
CA ALA A 105 9.13 -47.15 3.51
C ALA A 105 8.33 -46.68 2.27
N LEU A 106 7.07 -47.12 2.13
CA LEU A 106 6.17 -46.67 1.07
C LEU A 106 5.82 -45.19 1.20
N GLU A 107 5.66 -44.66 2.42
CA GLU A 107 5.47 -43.23 2.68
C GLU A 107 6.69 -42.43 2.25
N GLN A 108 7.90 -42.84 2.63
CA GLN A 108 9.14 -42.20 2.19
C GLN A 108 9.35 -42.28 0.67
N LEU A 109 8.92 -43.39 0.06
CA LEU A 109 8.92 -43.56 -1.39
C LEU A 109 7.95 -42.57 -2.05
N ALA A 110 6.72 -42.47 -1.55
CA ALA A 110 5.71 -41.54 -2.05
C ALA A 110 6.14 -40.08 -1.93
N VAL A 111 6.76 -39.70 -0.80
CA VAL A 111 7.33 -38.35 -0.60
C VAL A 111 8.44 -38.07 -1.63
N GLY A 112 9.36 -39.02 -1.83
CA GLY A 112 10.47 -38.85 -2.77
C GLY A 112 10.01 -38.78 -4.24
N VAL A 113 9.13 -39.68 -4.66
CA VAL A 113 8.52 -39.66 -6.00
C VAL A 113 7.72 -38.36 -6.19
N GLY A 114 6.92 -37.98 -5.21
CA GLY A 114 6.17 -36.72 -5.24
C GLY A 114 7.04 -35.48 -5.34
N SER A 115 8.23 -35.49 -4.73
CA SER A 115 9.20 -34.40 -4.91
C SER A 115 9.75 -34.33 -6.33
N GLU A 116 10.00 -35.46 -6.98
CA GLU A 116 10.55 -35.47 -8.35
C GLU A 116 9.50 -35.07 -9.39
N VAL A 117 8.28 -35.60 -9.26
CA VAL A 117 7.17 -35.17 -10.12
C VAL A 117 6.80 -33.71 -9.85
N GLY A 118 6.86 -33.27 -8.59
CA GLY A 118 6.62 -31.88 -8.21
C GLY A 118 7.54 -30.89 -8.93
N LYS A 119 8.83 -31.23 -9.12
CA LYS A 119 9.75 -30.39 -9.92
C LYS A 119 9.33 -30.28 -11.39
N GLN A 120 8.89 -31.39 -11.98
CA GLN A 120 8.40 -31.38 -13.36
C GLN A 120 7.11 -30.55 -13.50
N MET A 121 6.24 -30.60 -12.49
CA MET A 121 5.03 -29.77 -12.45
C MET A 121 5.33 -28.29 -12.18
N GLU A 122 6.40 -27.97 -11.47
CA GLU A 122 6.86 -26.60 -11.27
C GLU A 122 7.25 -25.96 -12.61
N PHE A 123 8.03 -26.66 -13.44
CA PHE A 123 8.33 -26.23 -14.81
C PHE A 123 7.06 -26.08 -15.65
N ALA A 124 6.15 -27.06 -15.57
CA ALA A 124 4.88 -27.01 -16.30
C ALA A 124 3.99 -25.83 -15.87
N THR A 125 4.05 -25.44 -14.60
CA THR A 125 3.29 -24.31 -14.06
C THR A 125 3.93 -22.98 -14.47
N ALA A 126 5.26 -22.91 -14.55
CA ALA A 126 5.96 -21.78 -15.13
C ALA A 126 5.59 -21.58 -16.61
N ASP A 127 5.51 -22.67 -17.39
CA ASP A 127 5.04 -22.63 -18.78
C ASP A 127 3.56 -22.22 -18.90
N ALA A 128 2.76 -22.50 -17.87
CA ALA A 128 1.35 -22.09 -17.80
C ALA A 128 1.16 -20.60 -17.47
N ALA A 129 2.17 -19.96 -16.86
CA ALA A 129 2.08 -18.60 -16.34
C ALA A 129 1.86 -17.58 -17.46
N GLU A 130 2.64 -17.65 -18.53
CA GLU A 130 2.56 -16.69 -19.64
C GLU A 130 1.18 -16.74 -20.35
N PRO A 131 0.64 -17.91 -20.74
CA PRO A 131 -0.71 -18.00 -21.28
C PRO A 131 -1.80 -17.54 -20.30
N ALA A 132 -1.65 -17.81 -18.99
CA ALA A 132 -2.61 -17.38 -17.98
C ALA A 132 -2.59 -15.85 -17.78
N LEU A 133 -1.41 -15.24 -17.76
CA LEU A 133 -1.26 -13.78 -17.73
C LEU A 133 -1.78 -13.12 -19.01
N ALA A 134 -1.56 -13.72 -20.18
CA ALA A 134 -2.13 -13.26 -21.43
C ALA A 134 -3.67 -13.34 -21.45
N CYS A 135 -4.24 -14.37 -20.80
CA CYS A 135 -5.67 -14.50 -20.62
C CYS A 135 -6.24 -13.42 -19.69
N LEU A 136 -5.58 -13.17 -18.55
CA LEU A 136 -5.90 -12.06 -17.64
C LEU A 136 -5.80 -10.70 -18.36
N LYS A 137 -4.78 -10.51 -19.19
CA LYS A 137 -4.64 -9.32 -20.04
C LYS A 137 -5.85 -9.10 -20.92
N ALA A 138 -6.29 -10.14 -21.63
CA ALA A 138 -7.41 -10.07 -22.55
C ALA A 138 -8.72 -9.74 -21.82
N PHE A 139 -8.93 -10.37 -20.65
CA PHE A 139 -10.09 -10.15 -19.80
C PHE A 139 -10.18 -8.69 -19.33
N VAL A 140 -9.09 -8.15 -18.78
CA VAL A 140 -9.06 -6.80 -18.23
C VAL A 140 -9.00 -5.73 -19.32
N GLY A 141 -8.18 -5.94 -20.35
CA GLY A 141 -7.94 -4.97 -21.41
C GLY A 141 -9.18 -4.63 -22.22
N ALA A 142 -10.00 -5.64 -22.53
CA ALA A 142 -11.24 -5.44 -23.28
C ALA A 142 -12.19 -4.47 -22.56
N ARG A 143 -12.29 -4.56 -21.23
CA ARG A 143 -13.24 -3.81 -20.41
C ARG A 143 -12.69 -2.49 -19.90
N TYR A 144 -11.50 -2.50 -19.32
CA TYR A 144 -10.97 -1.39 -18.55
C TYR A 144 -9.81 -0.65 -19.20
N GLY A 145 -9.24 -1.18 -20.28
CA GLY A 145 -8.10 -0.59 -20.98
C GLY A 145 -6.80 -1.35 -20.80
N GLU A 146 -5.88 -1.13 -21.73
CA GLU A 146 -4.56 -1.77 -21.79
C GLU A 146 -3.67 -1.39 -20.60
N THR A 147 -3.79 -0.18 -20.05
CA THR A 147 -2.99 0.21 -18.87
C THR A 147 -3.42 -0.55 -17.61
N ALA A 148 -4.73 -0.69 -17.36
CA ALA A 148 -5.25 -1.50 -16.26
C ALA A 148 -4.80 -2.96 -16.41
N ALA A 149 -4.87 -3.50 -17.63
CA ALA A 149 -4.40 -4.85 -17.94
C ALA A 149 -2.89 -5.02 -17.67
N ARG A 150 -2.05 -4.07 -18.07
CA ARG A 150 -0.62 -4.10 -17.80
C ARG A 150 -0.29 -4.00 -16.31
N ALA A 151 -1.04 -3.19 -15.56
CA ALA A 151 -0.84 -3.03 -14.11
C ALA A 151 -1.13 -4.33 -13.35
N VAL A 152 -2.30 -4.94 -13.59
CA VAL A 152 -2.68 -6.18 -12.91
C VAL A 152 -1.78 -7.36 -13.28
N ILE A 153 -1.26 -7.40 -14.51
CA ILE A 153 -0.25 -8.39 -14.92
C ILE A 153 1.09 -8.12 -14.22
N GLY A 154 1.46 -6.85 -14.03
CA GLY A 154 2.66 -6.48 -13.29
C GLY A 154 2.61 -6.98 -11.85
N ASP A 155 1.45 -6.90 -11.20
CA ASP A 155 1.26 -7.40 -9.83
C ASP A 155 1.13 -8.93 -9.80
N ALA A 156 0.34 -9.53 -10.70
CA ALA A 156 0.25 -10.98 -10.85
C ALA A 156 1.62 -11.61 -11.17
N GLY A 157 2.44 -10.95 -11.99
CA GLY A 157 3.78 -11.41 -12.36
C GLY A 157 4.75 -11.44 -11.17
N LYS A 158 4.65 -10.50 -10.23
CA LYS A 158 5.44 -10.52 -8.98
C LYS A 158 5.06 -11.71 -8.09
N ASP A 159 3.77 -12.06 -8.06
CA ASP A 159 3.24 -13.17 -7.26
C ASP A 159 3.46 -14.55 -7.90
N ILE A 160 3.64 -14.60 -9.23
CA ILE A 160 3.91 -15.82 -9.99
C ILE A 160 5.40 -16.11 -10.11
N ALA A 161 6.26 -15.08 -10.07
CA ALA A 161 7.71 -15.24 -10.16
C ALA A 161 8.25 -16.06 -8.98
N ILE A 162 8.65 -17.30 -9.26
CA ILE A 162 9.38 -18.16 -8.34
C ILE A 162 10.81 -17.60 -8.26
N ASP A 163 11.20 -17.08 -7.09
CA ASP A 163 12.59 -16.68 -6.82
C ASP A 163 13.42 -17.94 -6.50
N PRO A 164 14.30 -18.42 -7.41
CA PRO A 164 15.08 -19.64 -7.20
C PRO A 164 16.09 -19.47 -6.05
N SER A 165 16.46 -18.24 -5.70
CA SER A 165 17.44 -17.94 -4.66
C SER A 165 16.85 -18.03 -3.24
N LYS A 166 15.52 -17.97 -3.10
CA LYS A 166 14.82 -18.23 -1.83
C LYS A 166 14.64 -19.71 -1.51
N GLY A 167 14.86 -20.60 -2.47
CA GLY A 167 14.87 -22.06 -2.28
C GLY A 167 16.22 -22.64 -1.82
N ALA A 168 17.26 -21.82 -1.71
CA ALA A 168 18.63 -22.27 -1.42
C ALA A 168 19.19 -21.80 -0.05
N ALA A 169 18.38 -21.14 0.78
CA ALA A 169 18.80 -20.74 2.13
C ALA A 169 18.47 -21.86 3.14
N GLU A 170 19.52 -22.31 3.82
CA GLU A 170 19.61 -23.43 4.76
C GLU A 170 18.36 -23.77 5.59
N MET A 171 18.05 -25.06 5.59
CA MET A 171 17.01 -25.70 6.39
C MET A 171 17.32 -25.58 7.89
N SER A 172 16.59 -24.73 8.60
CA SER A 172 16.48 -24.73 10.06
C SER A 172 15.06 -25.19 10.47
N PRO A 173 14.90 -26.03 11.51
CA PRO A 173 13.60 -26.53 11.97
C PRO A 173 12.60 -25.44 12.42
N GLY A 174 13.01 -24.18 12.50
CA GLY A 174 12.13 -23.03 12.79
C GLY A 174 11.40 -22.43 11.58
N ALA A 175 11.63 -22.91 10.35
CA ALA A 175 11.09 -22.32 9.12
C ALA A 175 9.69 -22.81 8.70
N VAL A 176 9.05 -23.70 9.48
CA VAL A 176 7.73 -24.30 9.14
C VAL A 176 6.58 -23.29 9.18
N LEU A 177 6.80 -22.06 9.66
CA LEU A 177 5.78 -20.99 9.68
C LEU A 177 5.98 -19.92 8.59
N ARG A 178 6.99 -20.06 7.72
CA ARG A 178 7.29 -19.08 6.64
C ARG A 178 7.09 -19.65 5.23
N GLU A 179 6.35 -20.75 5.12
CA GLU A 179 6.06 -21.50 3.90
C GLU A 179 4.71 -21.10 3.25
N SER A 180 4.26 -19.87 3.46
CA SER A 180 3.10 -19.29 2.76
C SER A 180 3.50 -18.32 1.62
N SER A 181 4.79 -18.21 1.31
CA SER A 181 5.32 -17.34 0.25
C SER A 181 5.67 -18.08 -1.05
N GLY A 182 5.33 -19.36 -1.17
CA GLY A 182 5.40 -20.05 -2.45
C GLY A 182 4.23 -19.58 -3.29
N GLY A 183 4.50 -18.89 -4.40
CA GLY A 183 3.46 -18.43 -5.33
C GLY A 183 2.56 -19.56 -5.86
N ILE A 184 1.80 -19.29 -6.91
CA ILE A 184 0.80 -20.22 -7.49
C ILE A 184 1.33 -21.67 -7.65
N ALA A 185 2.58 -21.81 -8.06
CA ALA A 185 3.25 -23.12 -8.21
C ALA A 185 3.53 -23.84 -6.86
N GLY A 186 3.89 -23.10 -5.81
CA GLY A 186 4.21 -23.67 -4.49
C GLY A 186 2.98 -24.29 -3.81
N ALA A 187 1.83 -23.63 -3.90
CA ALA A 187 0.57 -24.16 -3.34
C ALA A 187 0.14 -25.46 -4.03
N ALA A 188 0.25 -25.51 -5.37
CA ALA A 188 -0.03 -26.71 -6.16
C ALA A 188 0.87 -27.90 -5.77
N VAL A 189 2.17 -27.66 -5.61
CA VAL A 189 3.15 -28.68 -5.21
C VAL A 189 2.88 -29.18 -3.77
N LEU A 190 2.59 -28.29 -2.83
CA LEU A 190 2.27 -28.67 -1.45
C LEU A 190 1.01 -29.52 -1.35
N MET A 191 -0.04 -29.15 -2.08
CA MET A 191 -1.28 -29.91 -2.14
C MET A 191 -1.05 -31.32 -2.68
N MET A 192 -0.30 -31.43 -3.78
CA MET A 192 0.08 -32.71 -4.37
C MET A 192 0.88 -33.58 -3.39
N ARG A 193 1.90 -33.01 -2.73
CA ARG A 193 2.71 -33.73 -1.72
C ARG A 193 1.84 -34.27 -0.59
N ARG A 194 0.92 -33.45 -0.08
CA ARG A 194 -0.04 -33.86 0.96
C ARG A 194 -0.94 -34.99 0.48
N GLN A 195 -1.41 -34.94 -0.76
CA GLN A 195 -2.28 -35.98 -1.32
C GLN A 195 -1.52 -37.30 -1.59
N LEU A 196 -0.28 -37.24 -2.06
CA LEU A 196 0.58 -38.42 -2.27
C LEU A 196 0.96 -39.10 -0.96
N ALA A 197 1.21 -38.33 0.10
CA ALA A 197 1.47 -38.88 1.44
C ALA A 197 0.28 -39.67 2.01
N ASN A 198 -0.95 -39.35 1.59
CA ASN A 198 -2.18 -40.00 2.07
C ASN A 198 -2.57 -41.27 1.27
N MET A 199 -1.72 -41.79 0.39
CA MET A 199 -2.03 -42.94 -0.48
C MET A 199 -1.75 -44.33 0.12
N THR A 200 -1.09 -44.39 1.29
CA THR A 200 -0.47 -45.61 1.84
C THR A 200 -1.43 -46.81 1.93
N ALA A 201 -2.69 -46.60 2.27
CA ALA A 201 -3.67 -47.68 2.44
C ALA A 201 -4.09 -48.36 1.12
N ARG A 202 -4.29 -47.59 0.05
CA ARG A 202 -4.72 -48.12 -1.26
C ARG A 202 -3.56 -48.81 -2.00
N VAL A 203 -2.36 -48.28 -1.83
CA VAL A 203 -1.13 -48.85 -2.40
C VAL A 203 -0.85 -50.24 -1.83
N GLY A 204 -0.97 -50.41 -0.51
CA GLY A 204 -0.73 -51.71 0.14
C GLY A 204 -1.63 -52.84 -0.37
N GLN A 205 -2.91 -52.57 -0.62
CA GLN A 205 -3.86 -53.58 -1.13
C GLN A 205 -3.57 -54.01 -2.57
N ARG A 206 -3.22 -53.06 -3.45
CA ARG A 206 -2.88 -53.35 -4.87
C ARG A 206 -1.58 -54.13 -4.99
N ILE A 207 -0.57 -53.78 -4.19
CA ILE A 207 0.71 -54.50 -4.13
C ILE A 207 0.52 -55.94 -3.67
N VAL A 208 -0.28 -56.16 -2.61
CA VAL A 208 -0.60 -57.52 -2.15
C VAL A 208 -1.25 -58.32 -3.27
N GLY A 209 -2.22 -57.74 -4.00
CA GLY A 209 -2.87 -58.40 -5.14
C GLY A 209 -1.91 -58.76 -6.28
N SER A 210 -1.03 -57.85 -6.68
CA SER A 210 -0.10 -58.07 -7.79
C SER A 210 1.00 -59.09 -7.47
N VAL A 211 1.49 -59.07 -6.22
CA VAL A 211 2.46 -60.05 -5.71
C VAL A 211 1.81 -61.41 -5.56
N LEU A 212 0.57 -61.49 -5.07
CA LEU A 212 -0.15 -62.76 -4.96
C LEU A 212 -0.45 -63.39 -6.31
N ALA A 213 -0.84 -62.61 -7.32
CA ALA A 213 -1.06 -63.13 -8.66
C ALA A 213 0.21 -63.83 -9.22
N ARG A 214 1.39 -63.28 -8.91
CA ARG A 214 2.68 -63.86 -9.29
C ARG A 214 3.04 -65.09 -8.44
N LEU A 215 2.91 -64.99 -7.12
CA LEU A 215 3.20 -66.10 -6.20
C LEU A 215 2.33 -67.31 -6.52
N VAL A 216 1.04 -67.12 -6.80
CA VAL A 216 0.13 -68.20 -7.19
C VAL A 216 0.56 -68.84 -8.52
N SER A 217 1.03 -68.06 -9.49
CA SER A 217 1.53 -68.59 -10.76
C SER A 217 2.80 -69.42 -10.60
N VAL A 218 3.76 -68.97 -9.78
CA VAL A 218 5.02 -69.69 -9.53
C VAL A 218 4.80 -70.92 -8.65
N VAL A 219 3.93 -70.81 -7.64
CA VAL A 219 3.56 -71.94 -6.78
C VAL A 219 2.79 -73.00 -7.58
N ALA A 220 1.87 -72.59 -8.47
CA ALA A 220 1.16 -73.52 -9.35
C ALA A 220 2.09 -74.23 -10.36
N GLY A 221 3.11 -73.55 -10.89
CA GLY A 221 4.11 -74.14 -11.78
C GLY A 221 5.24 -74.91 -11.08
N GLY A 222 5.52 -74.58 -9.82
CA GLY A 222 6.69 -75.07 -9.05
C GLY A 222 6.44 -76.33 -8.21
N ILE A 223 5.18 -76.67 -7.91
CA ILE A 223 4.83 -77.87 -7.13
C ILE A 223 5.39 -79.16 -7.76
N GLY A 224 5.61 -79.20 -9.08
CA GLY A 224 6.18 -80.37 -9.78
C GLY A 224 7.72 -80.41 -9.92
N LEU A 225 8.41 -79.25 -9.85
CA LEU A 225 9.85 -79.17 -10.17
C LEU A 225 10.76 -79.13 -8.93
N VAL A 226 10.26 -78.74 -7.76
CA VAL A 226 11.08 -78.56 -6.55
C VAL A 226 11.45 -79.89 -5.88
N LEU A 227 10.69 -80.96 -6.13
CA LEU A 227 11.00 -82.29 -5.59
C LEU A 227 12.28 -82.91 -6.19
N ILE A 228 12.83 -82.36 -7.28
CA ILE A 228 13.97 -82.96 -8.01
C ILE A 228 15.32 -82.29 -7.66
N ALA A 229 15.35 -81.11 -7.01
CA ALA A 229 16.59 -80.33 -6.88
C ALA A 229 16.90 -79.75 -5.48
N LYS A 230 16.12 -80.01 -4.42
CA LYS A 230 16.27 -79.33 -3.12
C LYS A 230 16.44 -80.30 -1.93
N ASP A 231 17.25 -79.91 -0.94
CA ASP A 231 17.58 -80.68 0.26
C ASP A 231 16.34 -81.16 1.04
N ILE A 232 16.35 -82.44 1.46
CA ILE A 232 15.27 -83.09 2.22
C ILE A 232 14.93 -82.33 3.52
N TRP A 233 15.89 -81.59 4.08
CA TRP A 233 15.74 -80.81 5.30
C TRP A 233 14.82 -79.57 5.17
N ASP A 234 14.72 -78.99 3.97
CA ASP A 234 13.87 -77.83 3.71
C ASP A 234 12.40 -78.20 3.43
N LEU A 235 12.14 -79.44 3.00
CA LEU A 235 10.79 -79.95 2.73
C LEU A 235 9.88 -79.96 3.97
N ARG A 236 10.46 -80.03 5.18
CA ARG A 236 9.69 -79.95 6.45
C ARG A 236 9.01 -78.59 6.66
N ASN A 237 9.41 -77.56 5.93
CA ASN A 237 8.91 -76.20 6.06
C ASN A 237 7.83 -75.85 5.01
N GLY A 238 7.38 -76.84 4.23
CA GLY A 238 6.31 -76.64 3.24
C GLY A 238 6.72 -75.73 2.09
N VAL A 239 5.76 -74.99 1.52
CA VAL A 239 6.00 -74.04 0.41
C VAL A 239 6.73 -72.76 0.85
N LEU A 240 6.85 -72.50 2.15
CA LEU A 240 7.33 -71.22 2.69
C LEU A 240 8.72 -70.79 2.18
N PRO A 241 9.73 -71.68 2.00
CA PRO A 241 11.01 -71.29 1.41
C PRO A 241 10.89 -70.84 -0.06
N ILE A 242 9.96 -71.42 -0.83
CA ILE A 242 9.70 -71.02 -2.23
C ILE A 242 9.06 -69.64 -2.25
N VAL A 243 8.07 -69.42 -1.38
CA VAL A 243 7.44 -68.10 -1.19
C VAL A 243 8.49 -67.06 -0.82
N ALA A 244 9.40 -67.38 0.11
CA ALA A 244 10.47 -66.49 0.53
C ALA A 244 11.40 -66.12 -0.65
N THR A 245 11.90 -67.11 -1.40
CA THR A 245 12.77 -66.88 -2.56
C THR A 245 12.08 -66.07 -3.64
N GLU A 246 10.81 -66.38 -3.94
CA GLU A 246 10.05 -65.70 -4.99
C GLU A 246 9.71 -64.26 -4.60
N MET A 247 9.30 -64.03 -3.35
CA MET A 247 8.99 -62.68 -2.86
C MET A 247 10.22 -61.76 -2.86
N LYS A 248 11.41 -62.32 -2.60
CA LYS A 248 12.70 -61.61 -2.61
C LYS A 248 13.30 -61.45 -4.00
N SER A 249 12.76 -62.15 -5.01
CA SER A 249 13.30 -62.15 -6.37
C SER A 249 13.27 -60.73 -6.96
N LYS A 250 14.28 -60.43 -7.79
CA LYS A 250 14.36 -59.15 -8.52
C LYS A 250 13.08 -58.90 -9.33
N GLU A 251 12.56 -59.94 -9.95
CA GLU A 251 11.40 -59.85 -10.83
C GLU A 251 10.09 -59.60 -10.05
N ASN A 252 9.95 -60.09 -8.81
CA ASN A 252 8.83 -59.71 -7.95
C ASN A 252 8.95 -58.24 -7.50
N LYS A 253 10.14 -57.83 -7.07
CA LYS A 253 10.42 -56.43 -6.70
C LYS A 253 10.17 -55.48 -7.86
N ASP A 254 10.51 -55.86 -9.08
CA ASP A 254 10.25 -55.06 -10.28
C ASP A 254 8.75 -54.96 -10.61
N LYS A 255 7.93 -56.00 -10.37
CA LYS A 255 6.46 -55.88 -10.44
C LYS A 255 5.89 -54.94 -9.37
N VAL A 256 6.43 -54.96 -8.15
CA VAL A 256 6.01 -54.02 -7.11
C VAL A 256 6.31 -52.58 -7.53
N LYS A 257 7.50 -52.32 -8.09
CA LYS A 257 7.86 -50.99 -8.63
C LYS A 257 6.93 -50.57 -9.77
N GLU A 258 6.55 -51.48 -10.66
CA GLU A 258 5.61 -51.21 -11.76
C GLU A 258 4.21 -50.86 -11.23
N GLU A 259 3.70 -51.61 -10.25
CA GLU A 259 2.40 -51.33 -9.63
C GLU A 259 2.37 -49.98 -8.90
N LEU A 260 3.48 -49.64 -8.23
CA LEU A 260 3.69 -48.33 -7.61
C LEU A 260 3.70 -47.21 -8.66
N ALA A 261 4.48 -47.36 -9.72
CA ALA A 261 4.56 -46.38 -10.81
C ALA A 261 3.20 -46.15 -11.46
N ARG A 262 2.44 -47.22 -11.73
CA ARG A 262 1.06 -47.13 -12.25
C ARG A 262 0.15 -46.36 -11.30
N THR A 263 0.19 -46.68 -10.01
CA THR A 263 -0.66 -46.03 -9.01
C THR A 263 -0.34 -44.54 -8.88
N PHE A 264 0.93 -44.15 -8.88
CA PHE A 264 1.33 -42.74 -8.89
C PHE A 264 0.83 -42.00 -10.14
N SER A 265 1.01 -42.60 -11.32
CA SER A 265 0.53 -42.02 -12.59
C SER A 265 -0.98 -41.78 -12.59
N GLU A 266 -1.78 -42.77 -12.17
CA GLU A 266 -3.25 -42.66 -12.10
C GLU A 266 -3.70 -41.54 -11.16
N GLN A 267 -3.13 -41.48 -9.96
CA GLN A 267 -3.55 -40.51 -8.96
C GLN A 267 -3.16 -39.09 -9.35
N ILE A 268 -1.93 -38.90 -9.84
CA ILE A 268 -1.44 -37.58 -10.27
C ILE A 268 -2.28 -37.07 -11.44
N SER A 269 -2.59 -37.94 -12.40
CA SER A 269 -3.48 -37.61 -13.52
C SER A 269 -4.90 -37.25 -13.09
N GLY A 270 -5.41 -37.91 -12.05
CA GLY A 270 -6.74 -37.63 -11.47
C GLY A 270 -6.86 -36.25 -10.82
N HIS A 271 -5.78 -35.72 -10.24
CA HIS A 271 -5.80 -34.47 -9.49
C HIS A 271 -5.43 -33.21 -10.29
N ILE A 272 -5.01 -33.34 -11.56
CA ILE A 272 -4.66 -32.17 -12.40
C ILE A 272 -5.81 -31.15 -12.49
N GLN A 273 -7.06 -31.62 -12.53
CA GLN A 273 -8.24 -30.75 -12.60
C GLN A 273 -8.38 -29.87 -11.36
N GLU A 274 -8.13 -30.44 -10.18
CA GLU A 274 -8.22 -29.75 -8.89
C GLU A 274 -7.08 -28.72 -8.74
N ILE A 275 -5.87 -29.08 -9.18
CA ILE A 275 -4.72 -28.18 -9.19
C ILE A 275 -4.98 -27.01 -10.14
N GLY A 276 -5.48 -27.28 -11.36
CA GLY A 276 -5.84 -26.24 -12.32
C GLY A 276 -6.94 -25.31 -11.80
N ALA A 277 -7.93 -25.84 -11.08
CA ALA A 277 -8.97 -25.03 -10.44
C ALA A 277 -8.40 -24.10 -9.36
N THR A 278 -7.50 -24.63 -8.52
CA THR A 278 -6.82 -23.86 -7.46
C THR A 278 -5.96 -22.73 -8.05
N THR A 279 -5.23 -23.02 -9.13
CA THR A 279 -4.47 -22.00 -9.86
C THR A 279 -5.38 -20.91 -10.41
N ALA A 280 -6.53 -21.28 -10.99
CA ALA A 280 -7.50 -20.31 -11.48
C ALA A 280 -8.07 -19.45 -10.35
N ASP A 281 -8.41 -20.04 -9.21
CA ASP A 281 -8.89 -19.32 -8.03
C ASP A 281 -7.90 -18.25 -7.56
N ARG A 282 -6.59 -18.58 -7.54
CA ARG A 282 -5.56 -17.61 -7.16
C ARG A 282 -5.43 -16.44 -8.13
N ILE A 283 -5.55 -16.68 -9.44
CA ILE A 283 -5.54 -15.61 -10.45
C ILE A 283 -6.77 -14.72 -10.32
N ILE A 284 -7.93 -15.30 -10.04
CA ILE A 284 -9.17 -14.55 -9.76
C ILE A 284 -9.03 -13.69 -8.51
N GLU A 285 -8.40 -14.22 -7.45
CA GLU A 285 -8.10 -13.46 -6.23
C GLU A 285 -7.25 -12.21 -6.53
N ILE A 286 -6.15 -12.36 -7.26
CA ILE A 286 -5.30 -11.23 -7.68
C ILE A 286 -6.10 -10.19 -8.46
N TRP A 287 -6.95 -10.64 -9.39
CA TRP A 287 -7.83 -9.74 -10.13
C TRP A 287 -8.80 -8.99 -9.20
N ARG A 288 -9.43 -9.68 -8.25
CA ARG A 288 -10.38 -9.08 -7.31
C ARG A 288 -9.72 -8.05 -6.41
N ASP A 289 -8.52 -8.34 -5.92
CA ASP A 289 -7.75 -7.41 -5.08
C ASP A 289 -7.39 -6.15 -5.86
N PHE A 290 -6.86 -6.30 -7.08
CA PHE A 290 -6.60 -5.18 -7.98
C PHE A 290 -7.87 -4.37 -8.28
N ARG A 291 -8.97 -5.05 -8.59
CA ARG A 291 -10.26 -4.40 -8.85
C ARG A 291 -10.76 -3.61 -7.65
N SER A 292 -10.59 -4.16 -6.44
CA SER A 292 -10.99 -3.49 -5.21
C SER A 292 -10.13 -2.25 -4.92
N ALA A 293 -8.83 -2.33 -5.16
CA ALA A 293 -7.90 -1.21 -4.95
C ALA A 293 -8.18 -0.04 -5.89
N HIS A 294 -8.60 -0.33 -7.13
CA HIS A 294 -8.82 0.65 -8.19
C HIS A 294 -10.31 0.81 -8.57
N ALA A 295 -11.23 0.57 -7.63
CA ALA A 295 -12.66 0.39 -7.93
C ALA A 295 -13.30 1.59 -8.64
N GLU A 296 -13.00 2.82 -8.20
CA GLU A 296 -13.56 4.04 -8.78
C GLU A 296 -13.04 4.29 -10.20
N ALA A 297 -11.73 4.25 -10.40
CA ALA A 297 -11.10 4.44 -11.71
C ALA A 297 -11.55 3.38 -12.73
N LEU A 298 -11.59 2.10 -12.32
CA LEU A 298 -12.06 1.02 -13.19
C LEU A 298 -13.56 1.14 -13.49
N GLY A 299 -14.37 1.52 -12.50
CA GLY A 299 -15.81 1.75 -12.69
C GLY A 299 -16.10 2.89 -13.67
N LEU A 300 -15.28 3.95 -13.66
CA LEU A 300 -15.36 5.05 -14.62
C LEU A 300 -14.89 4.64 -16.01
N ALA A 301 -13.77 3.93 -16.12
CA ALA A 301 -13.26 3.43 -17.40
C ALA A 301 -14.25 2.49 -18.10
N GLU A 302 -15.01 1.71 -17.35
CA GLU A 302 -16.05 0.84 -17.92
C GLU A 302 -17.23 1.63 -18.52
N ARG A 303 -17.62 2.76 -17.92
CA ARG A 303 -18.79 3.54 -18.35
C ARG A 303 -18.46 4.69 -19.30
N ASN A 304 -17.21 5.15 -19.31
CA ASN A 304 -16.78 6.34 -20.05
C ASN A 304 -15.54 6.06 -20.90
N GLU A 305 -15.73 6.05 -22.23
CA GLU A 305 -14.68 5.76 -23.21
C GLU A 305 -13.56 6.82 -23.24
N LYS A 306 -13.89 8.10 -23.00
CA LYS A 306 -12.86 9.16 -22.90
C LYS A 306 -11.96 8.91 -21.69
N PHE A 307 -12.54 8.57 -20.54
CA PHE A 307 -11.78 8.26 -19.33
C PHE A 307 -10.92 7.00 -19.51
N LYS A 308 -11.46 5.95 -20.14
CA LYS A 308 -10.69 4.76 -20.53
C LYS A 308 -9.49 5.11 -21.40
N THR A 309 -9.68 5.96 -22.41
CA THR A 309 -8.60 6.43 -23.29
C THR A 309 -7.52 7.20 -22.50
N PHE A 310 -7.94 8.02 -21.55
CA PHE A 310 -7.02 8.71 -20.64
C PHE A 310 -6.26 7.73 -19.74
N LEU A 311 -6.93 6.75 -19.13
CA LEU A 311 -6.32 5.69 -18.36
C LEU A 311 -5.23 4.96 -19.18
N ASP A 312 -5.51 4.69 -20.45
CA ASP A 312 -4.58 4.03 -21.37
C ASP A 312 -3.35 4.89 -21.74
N SER A 313 -3.45 6.21 -21.60
CA SER A 313 -2.31 7.13 -21.76
C SER A 313 -1.35 7.13 -20.56
N LEU A 314 -1.79 6.63 -19.40
CA LEU A 314 -1.01 6.65 -18.17
C LEU A 314 -0.03 5.46 -18.10
N ALA A 315 1.05 5.67 -17.35
CA ALA A 315 1.90 4.56 -16.92
C ALA A 315 1.22 3.75 -15.81
N PRO A 316 1.41 2.42 -15.74
CA PRO A 316 0.84 1.59 -14.66
C PRO A 316 1.17 2.08 -13.24
N ALA A 317 2.37 2.65 -13.04
CA ALA A 317 2.80 3.19 -11.75
C ALA A 317 2.02 4.45 -11.31
N ALA A 318 1.28 5.09 -12.23
CA ALA A 318 0.47 6.27 -11.94
C ALA A 318 -0.94 5.91 -11.43
N LEU A 319 -1.35 4.63 -11.43
CA LEU A 319 -2.69 4.23 -10.99
C LEU A 319 -3.02 4.61 -9.55
N PRO A 320 -2.15 4.34 -8.54
CA PRO A 320 -2.46 4.74 -7.17
C PRO A 320 -2.66 6.24 -7.02
N ARG A 321 -1.90 7.00 -7.82
CA ARG A 321 -2.03 8.45 -7.88
C ARG A 321 -3.31 8.89 -8.57
N LEU A 322 -3.71 8.20 -9.64
CA LEU A 322 -4.99 8.43 -10.29
C LEU A 322 -6.13 8.22 -9.30
N ASP A 323 -6.13 7.14 -8.52
CA ASP A 323 -7.20 6.87 -7.56
C ASP A 323 -7.29 7.97 -6.50
N GLU A 324 -6.17 8.41 -5.96
CA GLU A 324 -6.13 9.51 -4.99
C GLU A 324 -6.73 10.80 -5.57
N VAL A 325 -6.33 11.16 -6.80
CA VAL A 325 -6.82 12.36 -7.49
C VAL A 325 -8.30 12.25 -7.83
N VAL A 326 -8.74 11.10 -8.34
CA VAL A 326 -10.15 10.82 -8.66
C VAL A 326 -11.01 10.91 -7.40
N ALA A 327 -10.59 10.27 -6.31
CA ALA A 327 -11.33 10.30 -5.05
C ALA A 327 -11.50 11.73 -4.50
N LEU A 328 -10.44 12.54 -4.55
CA LEU A 328 -10.49 13.95 -4.14
C LEU A 328 -11.44 14.77 -5.03
N ILE A 329 -11.40 14.59 -6.35
CA ILE A 329 -12.28 15.31 -7.28
C ILE A 329 -13.73 14.86 -7.12
N LEU A 330 -13.99 13.56 -6.96
CA LEU A 330 -15.34 13.04 -6.77
C LEU A 330 -15.96 13.56 -5.46
N ALA A 331 -15.16 13.71 -4.41
CA ALA A 331 -15.62 14.23 -3.13
C ALA A 331 -15.98 15.73 -3.17
N ASP A 332 -15.25 16.53 -3.94
CA ASP A 332 -15.42 18.00 -4.00
C ASP A 332 -16.37 18.44 -5.13
N GLU A 333 -16.20 17.87 -6.34
CA GLU A 333 -16.88 18.31 -7.56
C GLU A 333 -17.78 17.25 -8.22
N GLY A 334 -17.73 16.00 -7.74
CA GLY A 334 -18.45 14.87 -8.31
C GLY A 334 -17.97 14.46 -9.72
N GLU A 335 -18.70 13.53 -10.33
CA GLU A 335 -18.33 12.97 -11.65
C GLU A 335 -18.34 14.04 -12.76
N ALA A 336 -19.25 15.01 -12.69
CA ALA A 336 -19.29 16.12 -13.64
C ALA A 336 -18.03 17.00 -13.58
N GLY A 337 -17.47 17.22 -12.39
CA GLY A 337 -16.19 17.91 -12.21
C GLY A 337 -15.03 17.11 -12.78
N LEU A 338 -15.01 15.80 -12.52
CA LEU A 338 -13.98 14.91 -13.05
C LEU A 338 -13.94 14.93 -14.58
N LEU A 339 -15.10 14.87 -15.25
CA LEU A 339 -15.18 14.92 -16.71
C LEU A 339 -14.75 16.29 -17.26
N ARG A 340 -15.10 17.38 -16.58
CA ARG A 340 -14.62 18.72 -16.97
C ARG A 340 -13.09 18.81 -16.91
N ARG A 341 -12.50 18.29 -15.84
CA ARG A 341 -11.03 18.26 -15.65
C ARG A 341 -10.32 17.33 -16.63
N LEU A 342 -11.00 16.28 -17.06
CA LEU A 342 -10.51 15.44 -18.15
C LEU A 342 -10.50 16.19 -19.47
N GLU A 343 -11.53 17.00 -19.76
CA GLU A 343 -11.66 17.78 -20.99
C GLU A 343 -10.70 18.97 -21.06
N ASP A 344 -10.49 19.68 -19.95
CA ASP A 344 -9.54 20.81 -19.88
C ASP A 344 -8.08 20.38 -19.66
N GLY A 345 -7.84 19.08 -19.45
CA GLY A 345 -6.51 18.49 -19.26
C GLY A 345 -5.93 18.60 -17.84
N THR A 346 -6.61 19.28 -16.91
CA THR A 346 -6.12 19.47 -15.54
C THR A 346 -6.06 18.17 -14.74
N LEU A 347 -6.89 17.17 -15.07
CA LEU A 347 -6.79 15.81 -14.50
C LEU A 347 -5.44 15.18 -14.84
N GLY A 348 -5.02 15.27 -16.11
CA GLY A 348 -3.73 14.75 -16.55
C GLY A 348 -2.55 15.43 -15.87
N THR A 349 -2.64 16.75 -15.66
CA THR A 349 -1.63 17.52 -14.91
C THR A 349 -1.57 17.07 -13.44
N ALA A 350 -2.71 16.88 -12.78
CA ALA A 350 -2.78 16.45 -11.38
C ALA A 350 -2.16 15.05 -11.16
N VAL A 351 -2.37 14.15 -12.11
CA VAL A 351 -1.86 12.78 -12.04
C VAL A 351 -0.36 12.72 -12.39
N ASN A 352 0.07 13.36 -13.48
CA ASN A 352 1.42 13.13 -14.02
C ASN A 352 2.46 14.17 -13.61
N ALA A 353 2.06 15.40 -13.30
CA ALA A 353 2.99 16.53 -13.16
C ALA A 353 2.95 17.20 -11.79
N LEU A 354 1.92 16.93 -10.98
CA LEU A 354 1.75 17.60 -9.70
C LEU A 354 2.74 17.07 -8.64
N PRO A 355 3.66 17.90 -8.12
CA PRO A 355 4.69 17.45 -7.19
C PRO A 355 4.11 16.91 -5.87
N ALA A 356 4.87 16.06 -5.17
CA ALA A 356 4.44 15.50 -3.89
C ALA A 356 4.03 16.55 -2.84
N PRO A 357 4.76 17.68 -2.65
CA PRO A 357 4.32 18.74 -1.74
C PRO A 357 2.97 19.36 -2.10
N ALA A 358 2.65 19.50 -3.40
CA ALA A 358 1.35 20.04 -3.83
C ALA A 358 0.20 19.10 -3.47
N MET A 359 0.49 17.80 -3.39
CA MET A 359 -0.53 16.78 -3.10
C MET A 359 -0.73 16.55 -1.63
N GLU A 360 0.27 16.87 -0.82
CA GLU A 360 0.06 17.08 0.60
C GLU A 360 -0.95 18.22 0.82
N ILE A 361 -0.76 19.37 0.16
CA ILE A 361 -1.72 20.48 0.22
C ILE A 361 -3.10 20.02 -0.28
N ALA A 362 -3.16 19.31 -1.41
CA ALA A 362 -4.43 18.86 -1.96
C ALA A 362 -5.17 17.88 -1.04
N ARG A 363 -4.45 16.97 -0.37
CA ARG A 363 -5.02 16.06 0.64
C ARG A 363 -5.55 16.79 1.85
N GLU A 364 -4.76 17.72 2.40
CA GLU A 364 -5.15 18.46 3.60
C GLU A 364 -6.33 19.40 3.36
N MET A 365 -6.32 20.11 2.24
CA MET A 365 -7.38 21.02 1.84
C MET A 365 -8.56 20.30 1.19
N ARG A 366 -8.44 18.99 0.96
CA ARG A 366 -9.40 18.15 0.21
C ARG A 366 -9.77 18.75 -1.17
N SER A 367 -8.80 19.36 -1.85
CA SER A 367 -9.03 20.04 -3.12
C SER A 367 -7.80 19.97 -4.01
N ILE A 368 -7.96 19.32 -5.18
CA ILE A 368 -6.92 19.28 -6.22
C ILE A 368 -6.62 20.67 -6.77
N ASP A 369 -7.64 21.55 -6.85
CA ASP A 369 -7.48 22.93 -7.29
C ASP A 369 -6.49 23.71 -6.40
N ALA A 370 -6.61 23.56 -5.09
CA ALA A 370 -5.70 24.19 -4.13
C ALA A 370 -4.25 23.75 -4.36
N GLY A 371 -4.01 22.44 -4.53
CA GLY A 371 -2.69 21.90 -4.83
C GLY A 371 -2.11 22.44 -6.15
N LEU A 372 -2.91 22.46 -7.22
CA LEU A 372 -2.51 22.98 -8.53
C LEU A 372 -2.14 24.47 -8.46
N LYS A 373 -2.97 25.30 -7.82
CA LYS A 373 -2.73 26.73 -7.67
C LYS A 373 -1.49 27.03 -6.84
N TRP A 374 -1.30 26.33 -5.72
CA TRP A 374 -0.09 26.47 -4.91
C TRP A 374 1.16 26.04 -5.67
N SER A 375 1.09 24.95 -6.44
CA SER A 375 2.18 24.52 -7.32
C SER A 375 2.53 25.57 -8.37
N ALA A 376 1.51 26.18 -9.01
CA ALA A 376 1.70 27.20 -10.04
C ALA A 376 2.26 28.53 -9.48
N LEU A 377 1.90 28.87 -8.25
CA LEU A 377 2.38 30.07 -7.55
C LEU A 377 3.80 29.88 -7.02
N ALA A 378 4.06 28.79 -6.29
CA ALA A 378 5.29 28.60 -5.54
C ALA A 378 6.45 28.02 -6.36
N GLY A 379 6.16 27.20 -7.38
CA GLY A 379 7.18 26.50 -8.15
C GLY A 379 8.16 25.76 -7.24
N ASP A 380 9.45 26.01 -7.39
CA ASP A 380 10.52 25.37 -6.60
C ASP A 380 10.46 25.68 -5.10
N ASN A 381 9.75 26.73 -4.69
CA ASN A 381 9.58 27.09 -3.28
C ASN A 381 8.43 26.35 -2.59
N LEU A 382 7.72 25.48 -3.30
CA LEU A 382 6.58 24.75 -2.75
C LEU A 382 6.91 23.91 -1.49
N PRO A 383 8.08 23.24 -1.35
CA PRO A 383 8.42 22.56 -0.11
C PRO A 383 8.40 23.48 1.11
N LYS A 384 8.90 24.72 0.97
CA LYS A 384 8.88 25.72 2.06
C LYS A 384 7.46 26.19 2.40
N VAL A 385 6.58 26.29 1.40
CA VAL A 385 5.16 26.60 1.60
C VAL A 385 4.51 25.53 2.48
N VAL A 386 4.84 24.26 2.24
CA VAL A 386 4.32 23.13 3.01
C VAL A 386 4.90 23.13 4.43
N GLU A 387 6.22 23.25 4.56
CA GLU A 387 6.94 23.30 5.85
C GLU A 387 6.37 24.38 6.78
N LEU A 388 6.10 25.57 6.23
CA LEU A 388 5.56 26.71 6.97
C LEU A 388 4.03 26.70 7.07
N SER A 389 3.37 25.69 6.50
CA SER A 389 1.90 25.53 6.45
C SER A 389 1.17 26.78 5.94
N LEU A 390 1.75 27.49 4.96
CA LEU A 390 1.20 28.77 4.48
C LEU A 390 -0.17 28.60 3.82
N TYR A 391 -0.42 27.44 3.21
CA TYR A 391 -1.69 27.07 2.59
C TYR A 391 -2.87 27.00 3.59
N ARG A 392 -2.61 26.91 4.90
CA ARG A 392 -3.65 26.99 5.94
C ARG A 392 -3.93 28.42 6.41
N ARG A 393 -3.09 29.39 6.04
CA ARG A 393 -3.13 30.77 6.53
C ARG A 393 -3.53 31.78 5.45
N THR A 394 -3.29 31.44 4.20
CA THR A 394 -3.58 32.31 3.06
C THR A 394 -3.93 31.48 1.84
N THR A 395 -4.43 32.13 0.80
CA THR A 395 -4.75 31.48 -0.47
C THR A 395 -3.81 31.94 -1.57
N PRO A 396 -3.60 31.15 -2.64
CA PRO A 396 -2.75 31.54 -3.75
C PRO A 396 -3.15 32.88 -4.40
N GLU A 397 -4.44 33.23 -4.38
CA GLU A 397 -4.97 34.46 -4.97
C GLU A 397 -4.56 35.72 -4.18
N GLN A 398 -4.25 35.57 -2.88
CA GLN A 398 -3.77 36.66 -2.02
C GLN A 398 -2.27 36.94 -2.20
N LEU A 399 -1.56 36.12 -2.98
CA LEU A 399 -0.12 36.22 -3.15
C LEU A 399 0.26 36.37 -4.64
N SER A 400 1.19 37.27 -4.90
CA SER A 400 1.98 37.26 -6.14
C SER A 400 3.24 36.42 -5.97
N ARG A 401 3.82 35.92 -7.07
CA ARG A 401 5.12 35.22 -7.04
C ARG A 401 6.21 36.04 -6.36
N ALA A 402 6.27 37.33 -6.66
CA ALA A 402 7.23 38.26 -6.04
C ALA A 402 6.99 38.41 -4.53
N SER A 403 5.73 38.55 -4.11
CA SER A 403 5.39 38.65 -2.69
C SER A 403 5.72 37.36 -1.92
N LEU A 404 5.50 36.19 -2.51
CA LEU A 404 5.84 34.91 -1.90
C LEU A 404 7.36 34.74 -1.79
N GLN A 405 8.11 35.04 -2.85
CA GLN A 405 9.57 34.98 -2.81
C GLN A 405 10.14 35.90 -1.73
N ARG A 406 9.63 37.13 -1.64
CA ARG A 406 10.04 38.07 -0.62
C ARG A 406 9.72 37.59 0.79
N LEU A 407 8.51 37.08 0.99
CA LEU A 407 8.09 36.49 2.26
C LEU A 407 9.09 35.41 2.68
N LEU A 408 9.34 34.43 1.81
CA LEU A 408 10.24 33.30 2.09
C LEU A 408 11.71 33.72 2.25
N ALA A 409 12.14 34.82 1.62
CA ALA A 409 13.48 35.38 1.79
C ALA A 409 13.72 35.99 3.19
N LEU A 410 12.66 36.22 3.98
CA LEU A 410 12.80 36.70 5.36
C LEU A 410 13.47 35.67 6.28
N ASP A 411 13.50 34.39 5.92
CA ASP A 411 14.19 33.33 6.69
C ASP A 411 13.87 33.38 8.20
N ASP A 412 12.60 33.67 8.50
CA ASP A 412 12.09 33.86 9.86
C ASP A 412 10.66 33.33 9.91
N GLN A 413 10.49 32.13 10.48
CA GLN A 413 9.22 31.43 10.48
C GLN A 413 8.07 32.25 11.08
N LEU A 414 8.31 32.95 12.20
CA LEU A 414 7.26 33.73 12.86
C LEU A 414 6.86 34.93 12.00
N ALA A 415 7.85 35.66 11.48
CA ALA A 415 7.59 36.81 10.62
C ALA A 415 6.86 36.39 9.34
N ILE A 416 7.30 35.30 8.72
CA ILE A 416 6.69 34.73 7.52
C ILE A 416 5.22 34.38 7.75
N VAL A 417 4.92 33.61 8.81
CA VAL A 417 3.55 33.16 9.07
C VAL A 417 2.62 34.35 9.33
N ARG A 418 3.05 35.33 10.14
CA ARG A 418 2.24 36.54 10.43
C ARG A 418 2.01 37.40 9.19
N LEU A 419 3.05 37.63 8.39
CA LEU A 419 2.94 38.42 7.17
C LEU A 419 2.18 37.69 6.06
N ALA A 420 2.13 36.36 6.07
CA ALA A 420 1.30 35.58 5.16
C ALA A 420 -0.19 35.71 5.48
N ALA A 421 -0.53 35.81 6.77
CA ALA A 421 -1.91 35.85 7.26
C ALA A 421 -2.64 37.18 6.98
N ILE A 422 -1.90 38.29 6.86
CA ILE A 422 -2.50 39.60 6.55
C ILE A 422 -2.90 39.74 5.06
N ASP A 423 -3.80 40.68 4.79
CA ASP A 423 -4.29 40.96 3.43
C ASP A 423 -3.18 41.39 2.47
N ARG A 424 -3.38 41.10 1.17
CA ARG A 424 -2.41 41.43 0.12
C ARG A 424 -1.98 42.89 0.13
N GLY A 425 -2.94 43.83 0.16
CA GLY A 425 -2.62 45.26 0.16
C GLY A 425 -1.84 45.70 1.40
N ALA A 426 -2.11 45.06 2.55
CA ALA A 426 -1.39 45.34 3.78
C ALA A 426 0.05 44.85 3.72
N ARG A 427 0.23 43.60 3.28
CA ARG A 427 1.53 42.97 3.05
C ARG A 427 2.38 43.74 2.05
N ASP A 428 1.82 44.13 0.91
CA ASP A 428 2.55 44.82 -0.15
C ASP A 428 3.07 46.19 0.33
N THR A 429 2.30 46.92 1.15
CA THR A 429 2.74 48.18 1.77
C THR A 429 3.87 47.94 2.77
N LEU A 430 3.77 46.91 3.63
CA LEU A 430 4.82 46.57 4.59
C LEU A 430 6.08 46.02 3.90
N PHE A 431 5.94 45.47 2.70
CA PHE A 431 7.07 45.10 1.86
C PHE A 431 7.79 46.32 1.27
N GLU A 432 7.36 47.56 1.45
CA GLU A 432 8.24 48.70 1.14
C GLU A 432 9.45 48.80 2.10
N LEU A 433 9.39 48.10 3.24
CA LEU A 433 10.40 48.14 4.30
C LEU A 433 11.61 47.27 4.02
N ARG A 434 12.73 47.60 4.65
CA ARG A 434 13.91 46.71 4.66
C ARG A 434 13.60 45.45 5.47
N ASP A 435 14.17 44.33 5.07
CA ASP A 435 13.87 43.02 5.68
C ASP A 435 14.14 42.97 7.18
N ALA A 436 15.19 43.64 7.67
CA ALA A 436 15.49 43.71 9.11
C ALA A 436 14.39 44.42 9.91
N ASP A 437 13.86 45.52 9.37
CA ASP A 437 12.78 46.29 10.00
C ASP A 437 11.49 45.47 9.96
N LEU A 438 11.20 44.84 8.82
CA LEU A 438 10.02 44.00 8.62
C LEU A 438 10.01 42.78 9.56
N LYS A 439 11.14 42.10 9.75
CA LYS A 439 11.27 41.00 10.73
C LYS A 439 11.01 41.49 12.15
N THR A 440 11.58 42.63 12.52
CA THR A 440 11.40 43.23 13.86
C THR A 440 9.94 43.58 14.12
N LEU A 441 9.27 44.19 13.14
CA LEU A 441 7.84 44.51 13.21
C LEU A 441 7.00 43.24 13.30
N ALA A 442 7.21 42.27 12.42
CA ALA A 442 6.40 41.06 12.39
C ALA A 442 6.55 40.22 13.68
N ARG A 443 7.72 40.23 14.33
CA ARG A 443 7.91 39.57 15.64
C ARG A 443 7.21 40.31 16.78
N SER A 444 7.22 41.64 16.74
CA SER A 444 6.69 42.47 17.84
C SER A 444 5.19 42.75 17.76
N LEU A 445 4.63 42.73 16.55
CA LEU A 445 3.23 43.08 16.29
C LEU A 445 2.39 41.84 15.92
N THR A 446 1.13 41.88 16.31
CA THR A 446 0.10 40.91 15.89
C THR A 446 -0.35 41.14 14.44
N GLU A 447 -1.08 40.18 13.86
CA GLU A 447 -1.61 40.27 12.48
C GLU A 447 -2.55 41.48 12.29
N ASP A 448 -3.39 41.76 13.29
CA ASP A 448 -4.28 42.92 13.31
C ASP A 448 -3.49 44.23 13.37
N GLU A 449 -2.47 44.30 14.23
CA GLU A 449 -1.61 45.49 14.37
C GLU A 449 -0.80 45.75 13.10
N LEU A 450 -0.31 44.71 12.43
CA LEU A 450 0.38 44.81 11.14
C LEU A 450 -0.55 45.35 10.05
N SER A 451 -1.77 44.81 9.96
CA SER A 451 -2.81 45.29 9.04
C SER A 451 -3.18 46.75 9.32
N SER A 452 -3.28 47.08 10.60
CA SER A 452 -3.60 48.41 11.08
C SER A 452 -2.48 49.43 10.80
N LEU A 453 -1.23 49.02 10.98
CA LEU A 453 -0.05 49.80 10.63
C LEU A 453 -0.03 50.08 9.14
N SER A 454 -0.26 49.07 8.31
CA SER A 454 -0.27 49.25 6.87
C SER A 454 -1.29 50.29 6.42
N ARG A 455 -2.54 50.22 6.92
CA ARG A 455 -3.59 51.19 6.58
C ARG A 455 -3.15 52.62 6.91
N TYR A 456 -2.47 52.79 8.04
CA TYR A 456 -1.93 54.09 8.42
C TYR A 456 -0.84 54.58 7.46
N LEU A 457 0.10 53.71 7.06
CA LEU A 457 1.19 54.06 6.15
C LEU A 457 0.70 54.47 4.76
N THR A 458 -0.37 53.86 4.25
CA THR A 458 -0.95 54.18 2.94
C THR A 458 -1.44 55.64 2.84
N GLY A 459 -1.94 56.22 3.94
CA GLY A 459 -2.41 57.61 3.97
C GLY A 459 -1.30 58.66 4.16
N LEU A 460 -0.07 58.24 4.47
CA LEU A 460 1.05 59.13 4.75
C LEU A 460 1.91 59.40 3.51
N GLN A 461 2.40 60.64 3.41
CA GLN A 461 3.48 61.03 2.50
C GLN A 461 4.79 60.32 2.86
N LYS A 462 5.74 60.27 1.92
CA LYS A 462 6.97 59.48 2.02
C LYS A 462 7.79 59.77 3.29
N GLU A 463 8.06 61.03 3.58
CA GLU A 463 8.90 61.42 4.72
C GLU A 463 8.24 61.12 6.09
N PRO A 464 6.96 61.48 6.35
CA PRO A 464 6.25 61.05 7.56
C PRO A 464 6.18 59.53 7.70
N ARG A 465 5.96 58.81 6.60
CA ARG A 465 5.91 57.33 6.57
C ARG A 465 7.21 56.75 7.10
N GLU A 466 8.36 57.18 6.56
CA GLU A 466 9.68 56.72 7.02
C GLU A 466 9.93 57.00 8.50
N ARG A 467 9.48 58.15 9.02
CA ARG A 467 9.59 58.47 10.46
C ARG A 467 8.74 57.57 11.35
N VAL A 468 7.51 57.26 10.95
CA VAL A 468 6.65 56.29 11.67
C VAL A 468 7.35 54.93 11.74
N LEU A 469 7.88 54.48 10.62
CA LEU A 469 8.54 53.18 10.50
C LEU A 469 9.79 53.08 11.38
N GLN A 470 10.66 54.09 11.35
CA GLN A 470 11.84 54.13 12.22
C GLN A 470 11.46 54.16 13.69
N ALA A 471 10.43 54.92 14.06
CA ALA A 471 9.99 55.03 15.45
C ALA A 471 9.37 53.74 15.98
N ILE A 472 8.57 53.04 15.18
CA ILE A 472 7.94 51.77 15.58
C ILE A 472 8.97 50.64 15.55
N ALA A 473 9.88 50.60 14.57
CA ALA A 473 10.98 49.63 14.54
C ALA A 473 11.89 49.78 15.78
N ALA A 474 12.15 51.00 16.24
CA ALA A 474 12.93 51.25 17.46
C ALA A 474 12.15 50.98 18.75
N ASN A 475 10.83 51.22 18.77
CA ASN A 475 9.98 50.94 19.92
C ASN A 475 8.56 50.53 19.46
N PRO A 476 8.27 49.23 19.40
CA PRO A 476 6.99 48.72 18.91
C PRO A 476 5.77 49.25 19.66
N ALA A 477 5.89 49.54 20.97
CA ALA A 477 4.79 50.04 21.79
C ALA A 477 4.26 51.41 21.32
N LYS A 478 5.04 52.15 20.51
CA LYS A 478 4.59 53.42 19.92
C LYS A 478 3.43 53.23 18.93
N ILE A 479 3.19 52.02 18.45
CA ILE A 479 2.03 51.75 17.59
C ILE A 479 0.71 52.03 18.31
N HIS A 480 0.63 51.83 19.63
CA HIS A 480 -0.59 52.09 20.40
C HIS A 480 -0.97 53.57 20.43
N ALA A 481 0.02 54.46 20.46
CA ALA A 481 -0.21 55.91 20.35
C ALA A 481 -0.78 56.31 18.98
N LEU A 482 -0.58 55.48 17.97
CA LEU A 482 -1.08 55.63 16.61
C LEU A 482 -2.22 54.65 16.30
N ALA A 483 -2.72 53.90 17.29
CA ALA A 483 -3.65 52.81 17.04
C ALA A 483 -5.08 53.29 16.78
N SER A 484 -5.47 54.41 17.39
CA SER A 484 -6.84 54.93 17.23
C SER A 484 -7.06 55.47 15.82
N ASP A 485 -8.17 55.07 15.20
CA ASP A 485 -8.53 55.52 13.86
C ASP A 485 -8.72 57.04 13.80
N ARG A 486 -9.25 57.64 14.88
CA ARG A 486 -9.39 59.10 15.02
C ARG A 486 -8.04 59.84 14.95
N VAL A 487 -7.01 59.34 15.62
CA VAL A 487 -5.66 59.92 15.53
C VAL A 487 -5.13 59.77 14.11
N ARG A 488 -5.31 58.61 13.47
CA ARG A 488 -4.79 58.37 12.12
C ARG A 488 -5.42 59.30 11.09
N GLU A 489 -6.75 59.41 11.10
CA GLU A 489 -7.48 60.32 10.22
C GLU A 489 -7.02 61.77 10.43
N ALA A 490 -6.84 62.18 11.68
CA ALA A 490 -6.39 63.53 12.02
C ALA A 490 -4.94 63.79 11.59
N VAL A 491 -4.04 62.80 11.66
CA VAL A 491 -2.68 62.92 11.12
C VAL A 491 -2.73 63.02 9.59
N VAL A 492 -3.47 62.14 8.92
CA VAL A 492 -3.55 62.14 7.45
C VAL A 492 -4.16 63.44 6.92
N ALA A 493 -5.16 63.99 7.61
CA ALA A 493 -5.81 65.26 7.28
C ALA A 493 -4.99 66.51 7.64
N SER A 494 -3.87 66.37 8.37
CA SER A 494 -3.02 67.50 8.74
C SER A 494 -2.23 68.01 7.53
N ALA A 495 -2.15 69.34 7.37
CA ALA A 495 -1.40 69.97 6.29
C ALA A 495 0.09 69.63 6.36
N ASP A 496 0.63 69.51 7.58
CA ASP A 496 1.97 69.03 7.88
C ASP A 496 1.90 67.69 8.62
N GLN A 497 1.82 66.61 7.84
CA GLN A 497 1.82 65.24 8.37
C GLN A 497 3.11 64.94 9.17
N SER A 498 4.21 65.60 8.83
CA SER A 498 5.50 65.40 9.49
C SER A 498 5.49 65.91 10.94
N ALA A 499 4.96 67.10 11.15
CA ALA A 499 4.75 67.67 12.46
C ALA A 499 3.72 66.85 13.26
N ALA A 500 2.61 66.47 12.64
CA ALA A 500 1.56 65.66 13.27
C ALA A 500 2.06 64.30 13.78
N VAL A 501 2.81 63.58 12.95
CA VAL A 501 3.47 62.31 13.34
C VAL A 501 4.44 62.53 14.51
N SER A 502 5.25 63.58 14.45
CA SER A 502 6.27 63.86 15.47
C SER A 502 5.66 64.19 16.82
N MET A 503 4.57 64.96 16.83
CA MET A 503 3.77 65.25 18.02
C MET A 503 3.25 63.96 18.67
N MET A 504 2.66 63.06 17.90
CA MET A 504 2.10 61.81 18.44
C MET A 504 3.18 60.85 18.95
N LEU A 505 4.30 60.72 18.24
CA LEU A 505 5.39 59.81 18.59
C LEU A 505 6.31 60.30 19.74
N ARG A 506 6.20 61.58 20.14
CA ARG A 506 6.97 62.17 21.25
C ARG A 506 6.58 61.50 22.57
N THR A 507 7.54 60.90 23.27
CA THR A 507 7.31 60.25 24.58
C THR A 507 7.54 61.25 25.71
N GLY A 508 6.73 61.19 26.78
CA GLY A 508 6.87 62.08 27.94
C GLY A 508 6.38 63.52 27.77
N ALA A 509 5.81 63.88 26.61
CA ALA A 509 5.38 65.26 26.31
C ALA A 509 4.17 65.75 27.13
N THR A 510 3.43 64.85 27.79
CA THR A 510 2.17 65.15 28.49
C THR A 510 2.31 66.23 29.58
N PHE A 511 3.52 66.42 30.10
CA PHE A 511 3.82 67.41 31.14
C PHE A 511 5.03 68.31 30.81
N ASP A 512 5.52 68.30 29.56
CA ASP A 512 6.61 69.18 29.14
C ASP A 512 6.04 70.52 28.63
N PRO A 513 6.25 71.64 29.36
CA PRO A 513 5.69 72.93 28.98
C PRO A 513 6.17 73.41 27.61
N THR A 514 7.40 73.08 27.22
CA THR A 514 7.96 73.52 25.94
C THR A 514 7.30 72.76 24.80
N ALA A 515 7.21 71.43 24.90
CA ALA A 515 6.50 70.59 23.93
C ALA A 515 5.02 70.97 23.78
N ILE A 516 4.34 71.25 24.89
CA ILE A 516 2.94 71.71 24.88
C ILE A 516 2.81 73.02 24.09
N SER A 517 3.70 73.99 24.34
CA SER A 517 3.65 75.29 23.66
C SER A 517 3.88 75.18 22.15
N GLU A 518 4.79 74.28 21.73
CA GLU A 518 5.04 73.97 20.32
C GLU A 518 3.84 73.30 19.67
N ASP A 519 3.25 72.29 20.33
CA ASP A 519 2.09 71.56 19.81
C ASP A 519 0.88 72.48 19.63
N VAL A 520 0.62 73.38 20.59
CA VAL A 520 -0.45 74.39 20.47
C VAL A 520 -0.19 75.33 19.29
N ARG A 521 1.05 75.78 19.11
CA ARG A 521 1.43 76.64 17.99
C ARG A 521 1.21 75.95 16.65
N LEU A 522 1.57 74.68 16.53
CA LEU A 522 1.35 73.89 15.31
C LEU A 522 -0.13 73.78 14.92
N VAL A 523 -1.02 73.72 15.91
CA VAL A 523 -2.48 73.70 15.70
C VAL A 523 -3.02 75.09 15.35
N VAL A 524 -2.60 76.14 16.07
CA VAL A 524 -3.01 77.52 15.80
C VAL A 524 -2.57 77.99 14.42
N ASP A 525 -1.37 77.59 13.98
CA ASP A 525 -0.84 77.87 12.64
C ASP A 525 -1.54 77.06 11.53
N GLY A 526 -2.51 76.20 11.87
CA GLY A 526 -3.27 75.36 10.94
C GLY A 526 -2.46 74.22 10.30
N ARG A 527 -1.26 73.94 10.81
CA ARG A 527 -0.36 72.90 10.27
C ARG A 527 -0.78 71.50 10.70
N VAL A 528 -1.31 71.37 11.92
CA VAL A 528 -1.69 70.10 12.55
C VAL A 528 -3.16 70.13 12.97
N SER A 529 -3.88 69.02 12.80
CA SER A 529 -5.29 68.91 13.19
C SER A 529 -5.49 69.13 14.70
N PRO A 530 -6.47 69.96 15.13
CA PRO A 530 -6.71 70.24 16.55
C PRO A 530 -7.15 69.00 17.34
N ILE A 531 -7.68 67.97 16.66
CA ILE A 531 -8.05 66.70 17.29
C ILE A 531 -6.82 66.02 17.91
N LEU A 532 -5.64 66.16 17.31
CA LEU A 532 -4.41 65.56 17.81
C LEU A 532 -3.96 66.17 19.14
N LEU A 533 -4.23 67.46 19.36
CA LEU A 533 -3.98 68.12 20.64
C LEU A 533 -4.86 67.56 21.75
N TRP A 534 -6.11 67.22 21.44
CA TRP A 534 -7.04 66.60 22.38
C TRP A 534 -6.59 65.21 22.80
N GLU A 535 -6.19 64.39 21.83
CA GLU A 535 -5.71 63.03 22.11
C GLU A 535 -4.36 63.02 22.83
N LYS A 536 -3.49 64.01 22.56
CA LYS A 536 -2.17 64.09 23.19
C LYS A 536 -2.20 64.69 24.60
N HIS A 537 -2.99 65.76 24.79
CA HIS A 537 -3.00 66.58 26.01
C HIS A 537 -4.44 66.81 26.52
N PRO A 538 -5.21 65.76 26.87
CA PRO A 538 -6.61 65.91 27.25
C PRO A 538 -6.79 66.78 28.49
N ALA A 539 -5.89 66.66 29.48
CA ALA A 539 -5.92 67.45 30.71
C ALA A 539 -5.76 68.95 30.45
N LEU A 540 -4.94 69.33 29.47
CA LEU A 540 -4.71 70.72 29.11
C LEU A 540 -5.97 71.34 28.49
N ILE A 541 -6.65 70.61 27.60
CA ILE A 541 -7.86 71.16 26.98
C ILE A 541 -8.99 71.26 28.01
N VAL A 542 -9.14 70.28 28.90
CA VAL A 542 -10.10 70.36 30.01
C VAL A 542 -9.79 71.57 30.92
N ALA A 543 -8.53 71.79 31.27
CA ALA A 543 -8.11 72.93 32.07
C ALA A 543 -8.38 74.27 31.35
N ALA A 544 -8.09 74.36 30.05
CA ALA A 544 -8.34 75.55 29.24
C ALA A 544 -9.85 75.85 29.12
N LEU A 545 -10.69 74.82 28.92
CA LEU A 545 -12.15 74.96 28.89
C LEU A 545 -12.70 75.41 30.25
N LEU A 546 -12.19 74.85 31.36
CA LEU A 546 -12.52 75.30 32.71
C LEU A 546 -12.14 76.76 32.94
N LEU A 547 -10.94 77.16 32.51
CA LEU A 547 -10.46 78.53 32.67
C LEU A 547 -11.27 79.51 31.81
N ALA A 548 -11.59 79.13 30.58
CA ALA A 548 -12.49 79.88 29.70
C ALA A 548 -13.90 80.01 30.31
N LEU A 549 -14.42 78.95 30.91
CA LEU A 549 -15.70 78.97 31.62
C LEU A 549 -15.66 79.90 32.84
N ILE A 550 -14.58 79.87 33.64
CA ILE A 550 -14.38 80.78 34.76
C ILE A 550 -14.35 82.23 34.28
N VAL A 551 -13.61 82.53 33.22
CA VAL A 551 -13.54 83.87 32.63
C VAL A 551 -14.91 84.31 32.09
N LEU A 552 -15.64 83.42 31.41
CA LEU A 552 -17.00 83.69 30.94
C LEU A 552 -17.97 83.95 32.10
N LEU A 553 -17.88 83.20 33.20
CA LEU A 553 -18.67 83.42 34.40
C LEU A 553 -18.31 84.74 35.09
N LEU A 554 -17.03 85.11 35.12
CA LEU A 554 -16.57 86.41 35.63
C LEU A 554 -17.06 87.57 34.76
N LEU A 555 -16.99 87.44 33.43
CA LEU A 555 -17.52 88.40 32.47
C LEU A 555 -19.04 88.51 32.54
N HIS A 556 -19.76 87.39 32.64
CA HIS A 556 -21.20 87.37 32.85
C HIS A 556 -21.56 88.07 34.16
N ARG A 557 -20.79 87.82 35.23
CA ARG A 557 -20.96 88.53 36.50
C ARG A 557 -20.68 90.03 36.37
N LEU A 558 -19.69 90.45 35.57
CA LEU A 558 -19.38 91.87 35.35
C LEU A 558 -20.41 92.58 34.46
N LEU A 559 -20.95 91.90 33.45
CA LEU A 559 -21.88 92.47 32.47
C LEU A 559 -23.34 92.39 32.93
N PHE A 560 -23.72 91.40 33.75
CA PHE A 560 -25.10 91.15 34.18
C PHE A 560 -25.35 91.29 35.69
N ALA A 561 -24.35 91.67 36.52
CA ALA A 561 -24.63 92.02 37.91
C ALA A 561 -25.38 93.37 37.99
N HIS A 562 -26.70 93.31 38.04
CA HIS A 562 -27.53 94.42 38.50
C HIS A 562 -27.22 94.76 39.97
N PRO A 563 -27.12 96.04 40.35
CA PRO A 563 -26.94 96.42 41.75
C PRO A 563 -28.18 96.05 42.55
N ARG A 564 -28.05 95.11 43.49
CA ARG A 564 -29.09 94.84 44.50
C ARG A 564 -29.25 96.09 45.36
N ARG A 565 -30.36 96.82 45.18
CA ARG A 565 -30.82 97.86 46.11
C ARG A 565 -30.93 97.24 47.50
N ARG A 566 -30.22 97.83 48.46
CA ARG A 566 -30.44 97.64 49.90
C ARG A 566 -31.91 97.98 50.21
N ALA A 567 -32.66 97.01 50.75
CA ALA A 567 -33.86 97.31 51.52
C ALA A 567 -33.43 97.39 52.99
N ALA A 568 -33.70 98.54 53.62
CA ALA A 568 -33.58 98.73 55.05
C ALA A 568 -34.85 98.23 55.74
N ALA A 569 -34.67 97.44 56.80
CA ALA A 569 -35.42 97.47 58.05
C ALA A 569 -34.56 96.78 59.11
#